data_AF-A0A557RED5-F1
#
_entry.id   AF-A0A557RED5-F1
#
_cell.length_a   1.000
_cell.length_b   1.000
_cell.length_c   1.000
_cell.angle_alpha   90.00
_cell.angle_beta   90.00
_cell.angle_gamma   90.00
#
_symmetry.space_group_name_H-M   'P 1'
#
loop_
_entity.id
_entity.type
_entity.pdbx_description
1 polymer ?
#
loop_
_entity_poly.entity_id
_entity_poly.type
_entity_poly.pdbx_seq_one_letter_code
_entity_poly.pdbx_strand_id
1 'polypeptide(L)'
;MSSAVRSTLAVWSLLMLSTAASAWGFSLPVIAPVVSTIAVMVVSAIKVGLVMAFFMELRSAPLAWQLTGTLWVAVAASMVVTIYLY
;
A
#
# COMPACT_ATOMS: atom_id res chain seq x y z
N MET A 1 17.36 -20.61 -2.30
CA MET A 1 16.47 -19.50 -2.73
C MET A 1 17.32 -18.27 -2.99
N SER A 2 17.12 -17.58 -4.12
CA SER A 2 17.84 -16.33 -4.39
C SER A 2 17.34 -15.22 -3.45
N SER A 3 18.19 -14.22 -3.20
CA SER A 3 17.83 -13.04 -2.39
C SER A 3 16.62 -12.30 -2.95
N ALA A 4 16.48 -12.26 -4.28
CA ALA A 4 15.33 -11.67 -4.96
C ALA A 4 14.02 -12.39 -4.62
N VAL A 5 13.99 -13.73 -4.69
CA VAL A 5 12.81 -14.53 -4.35
C VAL A 5 12.44 -14.37 -2.87
N ARG A 6 13.43 -14.34 -1.98
CA ARG A 6 13.19 -14.09 -0.55
C ARG A 6 12.55 -12.72 -0.31
N SER A 7 13.02 -11.69 -1.01
CA SER A 7 12.46 -10.33 -0.90
C SER A 7 11.01 -10.27 -1.40
N THR A 8 10.71 -10.87 -2.56
CA THR A 8 9.32 -10.92 -3.07
C THR A 8 8.39 -11.67 -2.13
N LEU A 9 8.82 -12.79 -1.55
CA LEU A 9 8.02 -13.53 -0.57
C LEU A 9 7.80 -12.74 0.72
N ALA A 10 8.81 -12.00 1.20
CA ALA A 10 8.64 -11.14 2.38
C ALA A 10 7.61 -10.03 2.12
N VAL A 11 7.68 -9.38 0.94
CA VAL A 11 6.69 -8.38 0.53
C VAL A 11 5.30 -9.00 0.40
N TRP A 12 5.19 -10.17 -0.23
CA TRP A 12 3.93 -10.89 -0.34
C TRP A 12 3.31 -11.19 1.03
N SER A 13 4.10 -11.70 1.99
CA SER A 13 3.63 -11.98 3.35
C SER A 13 3.16 -10.70 4.05
N LEU A 14 3.89 -9.58 3.87
CA LEU A 14 3.49 -8.28 4.39
C LEU A 14 2.16 -7.80 3.76
N LEU A 15 1.96 -8.00 2.45
CA LEU A 15 0.70 -7.68 1.76
C LEU A 15 -0.47 -8.52 2.29
N MET A 16 -0.24 -9.79 2.59
CA MET A 16 -1.28 -10.65 3.17
C MET A 16 -1.63 -10.24 4.60
N LEU A 17 -0.63 -10.00 5.45
CA LEU A 17 -0.84 -9.54 6.83
C LEU A 17 -1.55 -8.19 6.89
N SER A 18 -1.15 -7.24 6.04
CA SER A 18 -1.82 -5.93 5.95
C SER A 18 -3.26 -6.04 5.46
N THR A 19 -3.57 -7.00 4.59
CA THR A 19 -4.94 -7.28 4.16
C THR A 19 -5.78 -7.84 5.32
N ALA A 20 -5.25 -8.81 6.07
CA ALA A 20 -5.92 -9.35 7.25
C ALA A 20 -6.15 -8.27 8.32
N ALA A 21 -5.15 -7.42 8.57
CA ALA A 21 -5.26 -6.29 9.49
C ALA A 21 -6.33 -5.28 9.05
N SER A 22 -6.41 -4.99 7.75
CA SER A 22 -7.41 -4.06 7.21
C SER A 22 -8.82 -4.65 7.22
N ALA A 23 -8.97 -5.97 7.04
CA ALA A 23 -10.26 -6.64 7.00
C ALA A 23 -10.86 -6.89 8.40
N TRP A 24 -10.02 -7.22 9.38
CA TRP A 24 -10.49 -7.63 10.72
C TRP A 24 -9.95 -6.75 11.86
N GLY A 25 -8.71 -6.27 11.74
CA GLY A 25 -8.05 -5.51 12.81
C GLY A 25 -8.64 -4.10 12.96
N PHE A 26 -8.81 -3.38 11.86
CA PHE A 26 -9.35 -2.02 11.90
C PHE A 26 -10.88 -1.96 12.02
N SER A 27 -11.59 -3.08 11.88
CA SER A 27 -13.04 -3.16 12.09
C SER A 27 -13.44 -3.37 13.55
N LEU A 28 -12.49 -3.32 14.49
CA LEU A 28 -12.79 -3.48 15.91
C LEU A 28 -13.62 -2.29 16.43
N PRO A 29 -14.67 -2.54 17.24
CA PRO A 29 -15.59 -1.50 17.69
C PRO A 29 -14.96 -0.46 18.64
N VAL A 30 -13.77 -0.77 19.19
CA VAL A 30 -13.01 0.14 20.05
C VAL A 30 -12.30 1.26 19.27
N ILE A 31 -12.15 1.10 17.95
CA ILE A 31 -11.44 2.07 17.10
C ILE A 31 -12.45 3.03 16.48
N ALA A 32 -12.18 4.33 16.56
CA ALA A 32 -13.02 5.33 15.92
C ALA A 32 -13.14 5.07 14.40
N PRO A 33 -14.36 5.08 13.81
CA PRO A 33 -14.57 4.75 12.39
C PRO A 33 -13.73 5.58 11.42
N VAL A 34 -13.52 6.86 11.73
CA VAL A 34 -12.69 7.78 10.94
C VAL A 34 -11.23 7.34 10.94
N VAL A 35 -10.69 7.01 12.12
CA VAL A 35 -9.29 6.55 12.26
C VAL A 35 -9.10 5.22 11.53
N SER A 36 -10.05 4.29 11.66
CA SER A 36 -10.04 3.01 10.96
C SER A 36 -9.99 3.20 9.44
N THR A 37 -10.86 4.07 8.90
CA THR A 37 -10.95 4.31 7.45
C THR A 37 -9.67 4.93 6.90
N ILE A 38 -9.12 5.95 7.58
CA ILE A 38 -7.84 6.57 7.19
C ILE A 38 -6.70 5.55 7.25
N ALA A 39 -6.66 4.70 8.29
CA ALA A 39 -5.65 3.65 8.41
C ALA A 39 -5.72 2.67 7.22
N VAL A 40 -6.92 2.24 6.83
CA VAL A 40 -7.13 1.38 5.66
C VAL A 40 -6.67 2.08 4.36
N MET A 41 -6.99 3.36 4.18
CA MET A 41 -6.55 4.13 3.01
C MET A 41 -5.03 4.23 2.93
N VAL A 42 -4.36 4.56 4.02
CA VAL A 42 -2.90 4.65 4.10
C VAL A 42 -2.25 3.28 3.83
N VAL A 43 -2.74 2.23 4.47
CA VAL A 43 -2.25 0.86 4.23
C VAL A 43 -2.44 0.46 2.78
N SER A 44 -3.58 0.80 2.17
CA SER A 44 -3.86 0.51 0.76
C SER A 44 -2.89 1.23 -0.18
N ALA A 45 -2.58 2.50 0.07
CA ALA A 45 -1.60 3.25 -0.72
C ALA A 45 -0.20 2.61 -0.65
N ILE A 46 0.24 2.20 0.54
CA ILE A 46 1.52 1.49 0.72
C ILE A 46 1.52 0.16 -0.05
N LYS A 47 0.42 -0.61 0.02
CA LYS A 47 0.28 -1.87 -0.72
C LYS A 47 0.40 -1.66 -2.23
N VAL A 48 -0.24 -0.63 -2.77
CA VAL A 48 -0.13 -0.30 -4.20
C VAL A 48 1.32 0.00 -4.57
N GLY A 49 2.03 0.82 -3.79
CA GLY A 49 3.45 1.10 -4.03
C GLY A 49 4.33 -0.16 -4.02
N LEU A 50 4.11 -1.06 -3.05
CA LEU A 50 4.81 -2.35 -2.97
C LEU A 50 4.50 -3.27 -4.17
N VAL A 51 3.23 -3.33 -4.59
CA VAL A 51 2.81 -4.10 -5.77
C VAL A 51 3.48 -3.56 -7.03
N MET A 52 3.46 -2.24 -7.23
CA MET A 52 4.11 -1.61 -8.38
C MET A 52 5.61 -1.91 -8.40
N ALA A 53 6.29 -1.74 -7.27
CA ALA A 53 7.74 -1.93 -7.19
C ALA A 53 8.18 -3.40 -7.38
N PHE A 54 7.49 -4.37 -6.77
CA PHE A 54 7.94 -5.75 -6.71
C PHE A 54 7.25 -6.72 -7.67
N PHE A 55 6.02 -6.44 -8.08
CA PHE A 55 5.23 -7.35 -8.92
C PHE A 55 4.98 -6.79 -10.33
N MET A 56 4.95 -5.46 -10.49
CA MET A 56 4.93 -4.81 -11.80
C MET A 56 6.34 -4.39 -12.27
N GLU A 57 7.38 -4.87 -11.57
CA GLU A 57 8.79 -4.62 -11.87
C GLU A 57 9.18 -3.14 -12.01
N LEU A 58 8.41 -2.21 -11.42
CA LEU A 58 8.68 -0.78 -11.55
C LEU A 58 10.06 -0.42 -10.99
N ARG A 59 10.56 -1.14 -9.97
CA ARG A 59 11.90 -0.93 -9.40
C ARG A 59 13.04 -1.13 -10.42
N SER A 60 12.79 -1.90 -11.48
CA SER A 60 13.75 -2.22 -12.53
C SER A 60 13.62 -1.25 -13.72
N ALA A 61 12.59 -0.41 -13.73
CA ALA A 61 12.31 0.54 -14.79
C ALA A 61 13.25 1.77 -14.71
N PRO A 62 13.39 2.54 -15.80
CA PRO A 62 14.08 3.83 -15.78
C PRO A 62 13.52 4.77 -14.69
N LEU A 63 14.40 5.60 -14.11
CA LEU A 63 14.08 6.45 -12.96
C LEU A 63 12.87 7.38 -13.18
N ALA A 64 12.68 7.87 -14.41
CA ALA A 64 11.50 8.68 -14.76
C ALA A 64 10.18 7.92 -14.52
N TRP A 65 10.13 6.63 -14.86
CA TRP A 65 8.95 5.79 -14.64
C TRP A 65 8.73 5.44 -13.18
N GLN A 66 9.82 5.21 -12.43
CA GLN A 66 9.76 5.03 -10.98
C GLN A 66 9.14 6.25 -10.30
N LEU A 67 9.66 7.45 -10.59
CA LEU A 67 9.15 8.70 -10.03
C LEU A 67 7.69 8.95 -10.40
N THR A 68 7.32 8.72 -11.66
CA THR A 68 5.94 8.89 -12.12
C THR A 68 5.00 7.96 -11.36
N GLY A 69 5.37 6.69 -11.20
CA GLY A 69 4.57 5.72 -10.45
C GLY A 69 4.43 6.11 -8.98
N THR A 70 5.53 6.46 -8.31
CA THR A 70 5.49 6.89 -6.91
C THR A 70 4.67 8.18 -6.72
N LEU A 71 4.85 9.15 -7.61
CA LEU A 71 4.09 10.41 -7.58
C LEU A 71 2.60 10.16 -7.79
N TRP A 72 2.25 9.31 -8.75
CA TRP A 72 0.87 8.94 -9.01
C TRP A 72 0.21 8.31 -7.78
N VAL A 73 0.89 7.37 -7.10
CA VAL A 73 0.37 6.76 -5.87
C VAL A 73 0.17 7.81 -4.78
N ALA A 74 1.13 8.73 -4.60
CA ALA A 74 1.03 9.79 -3.59
C ALA A 74 -0.15 10.73 -3.86
N VAL A 75 -0.33 11.14 -5.12
CA VAL A 75 -1.45 12.01 -5.55
C VAL A 75 -2.79 11.31 -5.41
N ALA A 76 -2.90 10.04 -5.83
CA ALA A 76 -4.14 9.29 -5.69
C ALA A 76 -4.50 9.07 -4.21
N ALA A 77 -3.53 8.73 -3.38
CA ALA A 77 -3.75 8.54 -1.94
C ALA A 77 -4.18 9.83 -1.24
N SER A 78 -3.53 10.96 -1.53
CA SER A 78 -3.92 12.25 -0.96
C SER A 78 -5.32 12.65 -1.39
N MET A 79 -5.65 12.49 -2.68
CA MET A 79 -6.97 12.78 -3.21
C MET A 79 -8.07 11.97 -2.51
N VAL A 80 -7.88 10.66 -2.35
CA VAL A 80 -8.86 9.78 -1.69
C VAL A 80 -9.05 10.17 -0.22
N VAL A 81 -7.98 10.48 0.50
CA VAL A 81 -8.07 10.91 1.90
C VAL A 81 -8.75 12.28 2.02
N THR A 82 -8.44 13.23 1.13
CA THR A 82 -9.09 14.54 1.12
C THR A 82 -10.59 14.44 0.85
N ILE A 83 -11.01 13.64 -0.14
CA ILE A 83 -12.43 13.38 -0.45
C ILE A 83 -13.16 12.74 0.74
N TYR A 84 -12.47 11.95 1.55
CA TYR A 84 -13.08 11.33 2.73
C TYR A 84 -13.27 12.31 3.89
N LEU A 85 -12.38 13.29 4.03
CA LEU A 85 -12.37 14.24 5.15
C LEU A 85 -13.26 15.47 4.94
N TYR A 86 -13.64 15.77 3.69
CA TYR A 86 -14.43 16.94 3.30
C TYR A 86 -15.67 16.54 2.51
#